data_AF-A0A1H3W1Z7-F1
#
_entry.id   AF-A0A1H3W1Z7-F1
#
_cell.length_a   1.000
_cell.length_b   1.000
_cell.length_c   1.000
_cell.angle_alpha   90.00
_cell.angle_beta   90.00
_cell.angle_gamma   90.00
#
_symmetry.space_group_name_H-M   'P 1'
#
loop_
_entity.id
_entity.type
_entity.pdbx_description
1 polymer ?
#
loop_
_entity_poly.entity_id
_entity_poly.type
_entity_poly.pdbx_seq_one_letter_code
_entity_poly.pdbx_strand_id
1 'polypeptide(L)'
;MATHNTNQNMPNGHQYELFVEVRDILGAEKQSLKGLKKLPAAAGSETLKTAFETHYAQTEGQIERLRQVFSSIGLSARGKKCKAMEGLLEEADEIVESFQDQTEVLDAALISAAQKVEHYEIAG
;
A
#
# COMPACT_ATOMS: atom_id res chain seq x y z
N MET A 1 -22.38 10.86 -15.98
CA MET A 1 -23.47 10.04 -15.40
C MET A 1 -22.93 8.64 -15.15
N ALA A 2 -22.47 8.36 -13.93
CA ALA A 2 -21.94 7.04 -13.57
C ALA A 2 -23.09 6.14 -13.15
N THR A 3 -23.29 5.05 -13.88
CA THR A 3 -24.32 4.05 -13.64
C THR A 3 -24.07 3.37 -12.29
N HIS A 4 -24.95 3.64 -11.32
CA HIS A 4 -25.00 2.91 -10.04
C HIS A 4 -25.51 1.50 -10.31
N ASN A 5 -24.61 0.52 -10.32
CA ASN A 5 -24.99 -0.88 -10.24
C ASN A 5 -25.27 -1.22 -8.77
N THR A 6 -26.54 -1.07 -8.38
CA THR A 6 -27.09 -1.44 -7.09
C THR A 6 -27.16 -2.96 -6.98
N ASN A 7 -26.10 -3.59 -6.48
CA ASN A 7 -26.25 -4.92 -5.90
C ASN A 7 -27.02 -4.78 -4.58
N GLN A 8 -28.35 -4.91 -4.68
CA GLN A 8 -29.31 -4.70 -3.60
C GLN A 8 -29.29 -5.86 -2.59
N ASN A 9 -28.29 -5.92 -1.72
CA ASN A 9 -28.39 -6.76 -0.53
C ASN A 9 -27.52 -6.33 0.67
N MET A 10 -27.14 -5.05 0.76
CA MET A 10 -26.57 -4.52 2.01
C MET A 10 -27.58 -3.61 2.73
N PRO A 11 -27.91 -3.85 4.01
CA PRO A 11 -29.03 -3.19 4.68
C PRO A 11 -28.92 -1.67 4.83
N ASN A 12 -27.72 -1.07 4.71
CA ASN A 12 -27.51 0.36 4.98
C ASN A 12 -26.48 0.98 4.02
N GLY A 13 -26.84 2.07 3.34
CA GLY A 13 -25.95 2.81 2.42
C GLY A 13 -24.65 3.32 3.08
N HIS A 14 -24.67 3.64 4.37
CA HIS A 14 -23.48 4.05 5.14
C HIS A 14 -22.46 2.91 5.35
N GLN A 15 -22.91 1.65 5.38
CA GLN A 15 -21.99 0.50 5.43
C GLN A 15 -21.24 0.32 4.11
N TYR A 16 -21.87 0.70 2.99
CA TYR A 16 -21.22 0.71 1.69
C TYR A 16 -20.13 1.79 1.60
N GLU A 17 -20.36 2.98 2.18
CA GLU A 17 -19.36 4.05 2.26
C GLU A 17 -18.14 3.63 3.09
N LEU A 18 -18.35 3.00 4.25
CA LEU A 18 -17.23 2.46 5.04
C LEU A 18 -16.41 1.41 4.28
N PHE A 19 -17.07 0.66 3.39
CA PHE A 19 -16.40 -0.35 2.56
C PHE A 19 -15.63 0.23 1.37
N VAL A 20 -15.88 1.50 1.01
CA VAL A 20 -15.06 2.24 0.04
C VAL A 20 -13.66 2.48 0.60
N GLU A 21 -13.53 2.71 1.92
CA GLU A 21 -12.23 2.89 2.59
C GLU A 21 -11.42 1.59 2.57
N VAL A 22 -12.05 0.44 2.85
CA VAL A 22 -11.39 -0.88 2.75
C VAL A 22 -10.90 -1.17 1.32
N ARG A 23 -11.61 -0.68 0.29
CA ARG A 23 -11.15 -0.76 -1.11
C ARG A 23 -9.97 0.17 -1.41
N ASP A 24 -9.88 1.31 -0.72
CA ASP A 24 -8.71 2.19 -0.81
C ASP A 24 -7.48 1.52 -0.20
N ILE A 25 -7.61 0.88 0.97
CA ILE A 25 -6.49 0.17 1.60
C ILE A 25 -6.05 -1.02 0.76
N LEU A 26 -6.97 -1.83 0.22
CA LEU A 26 -6.61 -2.88 -0.73
C LEU A 26 -5.92 -2.33 -1.99
N GLY A 27 -6.25 -1.11 -2.37
CA GLY A 27 -5.58 -0.36 -3.44
C GLY A 27 -4.18 0.08 -3.07
N ALA A 28 -4.02 0.66 -1.88
CA ALA A 28 -2.77 1.10 -1.30
C ALA A 28 -1.78 -0.06 -1.19
N GLU A 29 -2.16 -1.14 -0.51
CA GLU A 29 -1.36 -2.36 -0.32
C GLU A 29 -0.83 -2.93 -1.65
N LYS A 30 -1.68 -2.96 -2.70
CA LYS A 30 -1.26 -3.41 -4.05
C LYS A 30 -0.28 -2.47 -4.73
N GLN A 31 -0.33 -1.18 -4.42
CA GLN A 31 0.63 -0.20 -4.91
C GLN A 31 1.93 -0.28 -4.09
N SER A 32 1.84 -0.32 -2.75
CA SER A 32 2.97 -0.52 -1.82
C SER A 32 3.79 -1.74 -2.20
N LEU A 33 3.14 -2.88 -2.49
CA LEU A 33 3.81 -4.12 -2.91
C LEU A 33 4.70 -3.92 -4.15
N LYS A 34 4.27 -3.08 -5.11
CA LYS A 34 5.08 -2.79 -6.31
C LYS A 34 6.28 -1.91 -5.97
N GLY A 35 6.12 -0.95 -5.07
CA GLY A 35 7.21 -0.11 -4.55
C GLY A 35 8.23 -0.95 -3.80
N LEU A 36 7.78 -1.73 -2.83
CA LEU A 36 8.60 -2.61 -1.98
C LEU A 36 9.50 -3.56 -2.79
N LYS A 37 9.06 -4.01 -3.97
CA LYS A 37 9.87 -4.89 -4.84
C LYS A 37 11.21 -4.26 -5.25
N LYS A 38 11.31 -2.93 -5.33
CA LYS A 38 12.50 -2.22 -5.79
C LYS A 38 13.46 -1.86 -4.63
N LEU A 39 12.95 -1.68 -3.42
CA LEU A 39 13.69 -1.09 -2.30
C LEU A 39 14.87 -1.94 -1.76
N PRO A 40 14.79 -3.29 -1.69
CA PRO A 40 15.93 -4.11 -1.26
C PRO A 40 17.18 -3.92 -2.14
N ALA A 41 17.00 -3.66 -3.43
CA ALA A 41 18.12 -3.45 -4.34
C ALA A 41 18.79 -2.08 -4.16
N ALA A 42 18.05 -1.08 -3.65
CA ALA A 42 18.57 0.27 -3.39
C ALA A 42 19.24 0.39 -2.02
N ALA A 43 18.82 -0.41 -1.03
CA ALA A 43 19.38 -0.35 0.32
C ALA A 43 20.85 -0.83 0.35
N GLY A 44 21.68 -0.12 1.11
CA GLY A 44 23.07 -0.48 1.37
C GLY A 44 23.23 -1.48 2.52
N SER A 45 22.48 -1.28 3.60
CA SER A 45 22.51 -2.12 4.80
C SER A 45 21.74 -3.43 4.64
N GLU A 46 22.36 -4.55 5.01
CA GLU A 46 21.74 -5.89 4.97
C GLU A 46 20.49 -5.99 5.85
N THR A 47 20.49 -5.30 6.99
CA THR A 47 19.34 -5.24 7.89
C THR A 47 18.16 -4.54 7.21
N LEU A 48 18.42 -3.46 6.48
CA LEU A 48 17.37 -2.70 5.79
C LEU A 48 16.81 -3.49 4.60
N LYS A 49 17.66 -4.19 3.85
CA LYS A 49 17.23 -5.12 2.79
C LYS A 49 16.29 -6.19 3.35
N THR A 50 16.71 -6.86 4.42
CA THR A 50 15.93 -7.90 5.08
C THR A 50 14.59 -7.35 5.59
N ALA A 51 14.57 -6.12 6.10
CA ALA A 51 13.34 -5.46 6.53
C ALA A 51 12.37 -5.24 5.36
N PHE A 52 12.84 -4.78 4.20
CA PHE A 52 12.01 -4.60 3.01
C PHE A 52 11.50 -5.92 2.43
N GLU A 53 12.33 -6.97 2.40
CA GLU A 53 11.90 -8.31 1.98
C GLU A 53 10.86 -8.91 2.92
N THR A 54 11.05 -8.73 4.23
CA THR A 54 10.07 -9.14 5.24
C THR A 54 8.76 -8.39 5.06
N HIS A 55 8.84 -7.07 4.87
CA HIS A 55 7.66 -6.24 4.68
C HIS A 55 6.91 -6.64 3.40
N TYR A 56 7.61 -6.89 2.28
CA TYR A 56 7.00 -7.40 1.05
C TYR A 56 6.16 -8.66 1.29
N ALA A 57 6.70 -9.65 2.01
CA ALA A 57 5.97 -10.88 2.32
C ALA A 57 4.77 -10.63 3.25
N GLN A 58 4.89 -9.68 4.19
CA GLN A 58 3.78 -9.28 5.05
C GLN A 58 2.65 -8.61 4.25
N THR A 59 2.98 -7.71 3.32
CA THR A 59 2.04 -7.03 2.40
C THR A 59 1.29 -8.03 1.54
N GLU A 60 1.94 -9.09 1.02
CA GLU A 60 1.23 -10.16 0.31
C GLU A 60 0.18 -10.84 1.21
N GLY A 61 0.54 -11.12 2.46
CA GLY A 61 -0.37 -11.65 3.46
C GLY A 61 -1.50 -10.68 3.85
N GLN A 62 -1.25 -9.38 3.89
CA GLN A 62 -2.26 -8.34 4.16
C GLN A 62 -3.28 -8.27 3.02
N ILE A 63 -2.83 -8.30 1.77
CA ILE A 63 -3.69 -8.34 0.59
C ILE A 63 -4.60 -9.56 0.63
N GLU A 64 -4.07 -10.73 1.00
CA GLU A 64 -4.88 -11.95 1.11
C GLU A 64 -5.90 -11.87 2.25
N ARG A 65 -5.52 -11.34 3.42
CA ARG A 65 -6.45 -11.08 4.52
C ARG A 65 -7.58 -10.15 4.09
N LEU A 66 -7.28 -9.07 3.38
CA LEU A 66 -8.29 -8.16 2.84
C LEU A 66 -9.22 -8.90 1.87
N ARG A 67 -8.70 -9.74 0.98
CA ARG A 67 -9.54 -10.56 0.07
C ARG A 67 -10.50 -11.46 0.83
N GLN A 68 -10.07 -12.06 1.93
CA GLN A 68 -10.93 -12.86 2.80
C GLN A 68 -12.03 -12.04 3.46
N VAL A 69 -11.74 -10.80 3.89
CA VAL A 69 -12.75 -9.84 4.39
C VAL A 69 -13.80 -9.50 3.32
N PHE A 70 -13.38 -9.25 2.08
CA PHE A 70 -14.32 -9.04 0.97
C PHE A 70 -15.20 -10.29 0.74
N SER A 71 -14.59 -11.47 0.77
CA SER A 71 -15.29 -12.74 0.55
C SER A 71 -16.30 -13.03 1.65
N SER A 72 -15.98 -12.75 2.92
CA SER A 72 -16.85 -13.07 4.07
C SER A 72 -18.17 -12.31 4.05
N ILE A 73 -18.23 -11.19 3.33
CA ILE A 73 -19.46 -10.39 3.16
C ILE A 73 -20.04 -10.45 1.74
N GLY A 74 -19.57 -11.39 0.90
CA GLY A 74 -20.10 -11.61 -0.44
C GLY A 74 -19.77 -10.51 -1.44
N LEU A 75 -18.70 -9.73 -1.23
CA LEU A 75 -18.26 -8.67 -2.14
C LEU A 75 -16.97 -9.05 -2.89
N SER A 76 -16.81 -8.48 -4.09
CA SER A 76 -15.58 -8.66 -4.87
C SER A 76 -14.46 -7.78 -4.34
N ALA A 77 -13.28 -8.39 -4.11
CA ALA A 77 -12.05 -7.72 -3.68
C ALA A 77 -11.40 -6.89 -4.81
N ARG A 78 -12.05 -5.79 -5.17
CA ARG A 78 -11.53 -4.81 -6.14
C ARG A 78 -10.99 -3.59 -5.40
N GLY A 79 -9.67 -3.52 -5.31
CA GLY A 79 -8.99 -2.29 -4.90
C GLY A 79 -9.20 -1.21 -5.96
N LYS A 80 -9.23 0.05 -5.52
CA LYS A 80 -9.16 1.21 -6.41
C LYS A 80 -7.75 1.82 -6.34
N LYS A 81 -7.42 2.68 -7.29
CA LYS A 81 -6.15 3.42 -7.24
C LYS A 81 -6.19 4.36 -6.04
N CYS A 82 -5.31 4.16 -5.06
CA CYS A 82 -5.17 5.07 -3.93
C CYS A 82 -4.17 6.18 -4.31
N LYS A 83 -4.69 7.41 -4.45
CA LYS A 83 -3.90 8.58 -4.85
C LYS A 83 -2.86 9.00 -3.79
N ALA A 84 -3.19 8.81 -2.51
CA ALA A 84 -2.26 9.11 -1.43
C ALA A 84 -1.04 8.19 -1.51
N MET A 85 -1.27 6.88 -1.68
CA MET A 85 -0.19 5.91 -1.84
C MET A 85 0.62 6.16 -3.12
N GLU A 86 -0.03 6.52 -4.23
CA GLU A 86 0.70 6.92 -5.44
C GLU A 86 1.67 8.07 -5.17
N GLY A 87 1.22 9.15 -4.54
CA GLY A 87 2.07 10.28 -4.21
C GLY A 87 3.20 9.93 -3.24
N LEU A 88 2.95 9.06 -2.26
CA LEU A 88 3.99 8.58 -1.34
C LEU A 88 5.06 7.75 -2.05
N LEU A 89 4.67 6.93 -3.02
CA LEU A 89 5.61 6.14 -3.82
C LEU A 89 6.40 7.01 -4.81
N GLU A 90 5.76 8.02 -5.41
CA GLU A 90 6.44 9.02 -6.24
C GLU A 90 7.47 9.80 -5.42
N GLU A 91 7.11 10.28 -4.22
CA GLU A 91 8.04 10.95 -3.31
C GLU A 91 9.21 10.02 -2.92
N ALA A 92 8.94 8.73 -2.69
CA ALA A 92 9.99 7.76 -2.40
C ALA A 92 10.96 7.58 -3.57
N ASP A 93 10.44 7.46 -4.80
CA ASP A 93 11.26 7.33 -6.01
C ASP A 93 12.14 8.59 -6.22
N GLU A 94 11.58 9.81 -6.05
CA GLU A 94 12.33 11.08 -6.14
C GLU A 94 13.46 11.20 -5.08
N ILE A 95 13.19 10.75 -3.86
CA ILE A 95 14.16 10.74 -2.76
C ILE A 95 15.32 9.79 -3.09
N VAL A 96 15.02 8.58 -3.59
CA VAL A 96 16.04 7.60 -3.96
C VAL A 96 16.96 8.12 -5.06
N GLU A 97 16.38 8.74 -6.09
CA GLU A 97 17.15 9.35 -7.18
C GLU A 97 18.09 10.47 -6.69
N SER A 98 17.66 11.25 -5.68
CA SER A 98 18.43 12.37 -5.14
C SER A 98 19.67 11.95 -4.33
N PHE A 99 19.68 10.73 -3.77
CA PHE A 99 20.73 10.27 -2.84
C PHE A 99 21.47 9.01 -3.30
N GLN A 100 21.26 8.56 -4.55
CA GLN A 100 21.81 7.30 -5.08
C GLN A 100 23.34 7.15 -4.93
N ASP A 101 24.09 8.26 -4.92
CA ASP A 101 25.56 8.27 -4.82
C ASP A 101 26.08 8.24 -3.35
N GLN A 102 25.20 8.28 -2.36
CA GLN A 102 25.56 8.36 -0.94
C GLN A 102 24.82 7.28 -0.13
N THR A 103 25.42 6.10 -0.03
CA THR A 103 24.77 4.89 0.54
C THR A 103 24.15 5.11 1.93
N GLU A 104 24.84 5.76 2.87
CA GLU A 104 24.31 5.97 4.23
C GLU A 104 23.12 6.95 4.24
N VAL A 105 23.17 7.99 3.41
CA VAL A 105 22.08 8.96 3.28
C VAL A 105 20.89 8.33 2.56
N LEU A 106 21.14 7.52 1.53
CA LEU A 106 20.13 6.76 0.82
C LEU A 106 19.36 5.84 1.75
N ASP A 107 20.03 5.09 2.62
CA ASP A 107 19.37 4.21 3.60
C ASP A 107 18.47 5.00 4.55
N ALA A 108 18.93 6.15 5.06
CA ALA A 108 18.10 7.01 5.91
C ALA A 108 16.88 7.55 5.15
N ALA A 109 17.05 7.88 3.87
CA ALA A 109 15.99 8.40 3.02
C ALA A 109 14.95 7.32 2.68
N LEU A 110 15.40 6.09 2.38
CA LEU A 110 14.57 4.90 2.20
C LEU A 110 13.73 4.59 3.45
N ILE A 111 14.34 4.65 4.64
CA ILE A 111 13.63 4.45 5.91
C ILE A 111 12.55 5.52 6.10
N SER A 112 12.89 6.79 5.88
CA SER A 112 11.93 7.91 6.00
C SER A 112 10.74 7.76 5.06
N ALA A 113 11.00 7.40 3.80
CA ALA A 113 9.96 7.15 2.81
C ALA A 113 9.06 5.96 3.21
N ALA A 114 9.66 4.84 3.63
CA ALA A 114 8.92 3.67 4.07
C ALA A 114 8.05 3.97 5.30
N GLN A 115 8.56 4.73 6.27
CA GLN A 115 7.80 5.13 7.45
C GLN A 115 6.57 5.99 7.12
N LYS A 116 6.64 6.85 6.09
CA LYS A 116 5.45 7.60 5.63
C LYS A 116 4.39 6.67 5.04
N VAL A 117 4.80 5.66 4.27
CA VAL A 117 3.93 4.59 3.77
C VAL A 117 3.28 3.86 4.94
N GLU A 118 4.07 3.40 5.92
CA GLU A 118 3.54 2.73 7.12
C GLU A 118 2.54 3.61 7.88
N HIS A 119 2.86 4.89 8.09
CA HIS A 119 1.97 5.80 8.82
C HIS A 119 0.65 6.01 8.09
N TYR A 120 0.66 6.04 6.76
CA TYR A 120 -0.55 6.08 5.97
C TYR A 120 -1.37 4.78 6.13
N GLU A 121 -0.72 3.62 6.07
CA GLU A 121 -1.37 2.32 6.22
C GLU A 121 -1.90 2.06 7.64
N ILE A 122 -1.23 2.57 8.68
CA ILE A 122 -1.71 2.51 10.07
C ILE A 122 -3.00 3.32 10.26
N ALA A 123 -3.13 4.44 9.56
CA ALA A 123 -4.25 5.36 9.74
C ALA A 123 -5.52 4.93 8.99
N GLY A 124 -5.39 4.15 7.92
CA GLY A 124 -6.50 3.76 7.05
C GLY A 124 -7.08 2.39 7.37
#